data_AF-T1GNS6-F1
#
_entry.id   AF-T1GNS6-F1
#
_cell.length_a   1.000
_cell.length_b   1.000
_cell.length_c   1.000
_cell.angle_alpha   90.00
_cell.angle_beta   90.00
_cell.angle_gamma   90.00
#
_symmetry.space_group_name_H-M   'P 1'
#
loop_
_entity.id
_entity.type
_entity.pdbx_description
1 polymer ?
#
loop_
_entity_poly.entity_id
_entity_poly.type
_entity_poly.pdbx_seq_one_letter_code
_entity_poly.pdbx_strand_id
1 'polypeptide(L)'
;MMPETYSKLLPAIAQPTYKYSSENASSLPGTQVALQLILAIRQKCTPEEELPNPNESMETDNAEESFNPLKIDVFVQTLLNLGSKSFSHTFAAISKFHTVFRALADTEEAQICVLHNVFELWKHHQQMMVVIIDKLLKLQIVDCSVVATWIFSKEMTSEFTKMYLWEILHLTIKKMNNIDDEDEQSNKNKNDNVDKPTEEGPKQASSKPPNILSEANDGTNNDEDTKDKSKCYELFPRETTGS
;
A
#
# COMPACT_ATOMS: atom_id res chain seq x y z
N MET A 1 -13.89 34.66 3.29
CA MET A 1 -15.27 34.42 3.77
C MET A 1 -16.22 34.54 2.60
N MET A 2 -17.13 33.57 2.44
CA MET A 2 -18.22 33.63 1.45
C MET A 2 -19.51 34.12 2.11
N PRO A 3 -20.45 34.71 1.34
CA PRO A 3 -21.78 35.02 1.85
C PRO A 3 -22.52 33.75 2.32
N GLU A 4 -23.34 33.88 3.37
CA GLU A 4 -24.08 32.75 3.98
C GLU A 4 -25.01 32.01 2.99
N THR A 5 -25.47 32.71 1.94
CA THR A 5 -26.28 32.13 0.87
C THR A 5 -25.57 31.01 0.10
N TYR A 6 -24.23 31.02 0.09
CA TYR A 6 -23.41 30.00 -0.56
C TYR A 6 -23.02 28.84 0.38
N SER A 7 -23.48 28.85 1.64
CA SER A 7 -23.16 27.79 2.62
C SER A 7 -23.48 26.38 2.12
N LYS A 8 -24.57 26.22 1.36
CA LYS A 8 -24.99 24.94 0.77
C LYS A 8 -24.11 24.45 -0.38
N LEU A 9 -23.26 25.33 -0.93
CA LEU A 9 -22.31 25.01 -2.01
C LEU A 9 -20.92 24.68 -1.46
N LEU A 10 -20.72 24.83 -0.14
CA LEU A 10 -19.48 24.43 0.49
C LEU A 10 -19.35 22.90 0.46
N PRO A 11 -18.13 22.38 0.21
CA PRO A 11 -17.89 20.96 0.32
C PRO A 11 -18.16 20.48 1.76
N ALA A 12 -18.50 19.21 1.89
CA ALA A 12 -18.55 18.55 3.19
C ALA A 12 -17.18 18.65 3.88
N ILE A 13 -17.18 18.63 5.21
CA ILE A 13 -15.95 18.65 5.99
C ILE A 13 -15.16 17.37 5.68
N ALA A 14 -13.89 17.53 5.31
CA ALA A 14 -13.01 16.44 4.93
C ALA A 14 -12.56 15.62 6.15
N GLN A 15 -13.39 14.67 6.59
CA GLN A 15 -13.12 13.77 7.71
C GLN A 15 -13.47 12.32 7.39
N PRO A 16 -12.77 11.35 8.00
CA PRO A 16 -13.11 9.93 7.87
C PRO A 16 -14.46 9.62 8.53
N THR A 17 -15.26 8.76 7.89
CA THR A 17 -16.53 8.26 8.41
C THR A 17 -16.36 6.85 8.96
N TYR A 18 -15.88 6.73 10.20
CA TYR A 18 -15.62 5.43 10.82
C TYR A 18 -16.89 4.83 11.45
N LYS A 19 -17.46 3.81 10.81
CA LYS A 19 -18.76 3.23 11.21
C LYS A 19 -18.78 2.55 12.58
N TYR A 20 -17.65 2.00 13.02
CA TYR A 20 -17.53 1.29 14.31
C TYR A 20 -17.37 2.19 15.54
N SER A 21 -17.37 3.52 15.37
CA SER A 21 -17.41 4.48 16.49
C SER A 21 -18.76 5.19 16.63
N SER A 22 -19.72 4.93 15.74
CA SER A 22 -21.04 5.55 15.77
C SER A 22 -21.90 4.99 16.92
N GLU A 23 -22.93 5.73 17.37
CA GLU A 23 -23.87 5.23 18.40
C GLU A 23 -24.57 3.92 18.00
N ASN A 24 -24.67 3.64 16.69
CA ASN A 24 -25.23 2.41 16.15
C ASN A 24 -24.21 1.25 16.08
N ALA A 25 -22.93 1.50 16.37
CA ALA A 25 -21.85 0.53 16.21
C ALA A 25 -22.05 -0.73 17.06
N SER A 26 -22.66 -0.62 18.25
CA SER A 26 -22.89 -1.79 19.12
C SER A 26 -23.77 -2.88 18.47
N SER A 27 -24.53 -2.55 17.44
CA SER A 27 -25.37 -3.48 16.68
C SER A 27 -24.73 -4.01 15.38
N LEU A 28 -23.62 -3.41 14.94
CA LEU A 28 -22.96 -3.79 13.70
C LEU A 28 -22.13 -5.07 13.89
N PRO A 29 -22.20 -6.02 12.94
CA PRO A 29 -21.28 -7.16 12.90
C PRO A 29 -19.83 -6.67 12.85
N GLY A 30 -18.93 -7.34 13.57
CA GLY A 30 -17.50 -7.02 13.55
C GLY A 30 -17.06 -5.90 14.51
N THR A 31 -17.96 -5.21 15.21
CA THR A 31 -17.60 -4.13 16.16
C THR A 31 -16.65 -4.59 17.26
N GLN A 32 -16.91 -5.76 17.86
CA GLN A 32 -16.02 -6.30 18.90
C GLN A 32 -14.60 -6.55 18.36
N VAL A 33 -14.51 -7.04 17.12
CA VAL A 33 -13.26 -7.36 16.44
C VAL A 33 -12.53 -6.07 16.05
N ALA A 34 -13.27 -5.05 15.60
CA ALA A 34 -12.74 -3.72 15.34
C ALA A 34 -12.11 -3.11 16.59
N LEU A 35 -12.75 -3.24 17.76
CA LEU A 35 -12.20 -2.77 19.03
C LEU A 35 -10.92 -3.53 19.41
N GLN A 36 -10.89 -4.86 19.26
CA GLN A 36 -9.68 -5.66 19.50
C GLN A 36 -8.55 -5.25 18.55
N LEU A 37 -8.86 -5.04 17.27
CA LEU A 37 -7.90 -4.62 16.26
C LEU A 37 -7.34 -3.22 16.57
N ILE A 38 -8.16 -2.28 17.05
CA ILE A 38 -7.69 -0.97 17.52
C ILE A 38 -6.64 -1.14 18.61
N LEU A 39 -6.91 -1.99 19.60
CA LEU A 39 -5.99 -2.22 20.71
C LEU A 39 -4.69 -2.86 20.22
N ALA A 40 -4.77 -3.88 19.37
CA ALA A 40 -3.61 -4.57 18.79
C ALA A 40 -2.71 -3.60 18.00
N ILE A 41 -3.29 -2.80 17.09
CA ILE A 41 -2.52 -1.84 16.27
C ILE A 41 -1.85 -0.78 17.15
N ARG A 42 -2.56 -0.28 18.18
CA ARG A 42 -2.00 0.72 19.12
C ARG A 42 -0.87 0.17 19.98
N GLN A 43 -0.89 -1.13 20.29
CA GLN A 43 0.18 -1.83 21.00
C GLN A 43 1.39 -2.16 20.11
N LYS A 44 1.44 -1.63 18.87
CA LYS A 44 2.54 -1.82 17.90
C LYS A 44 2.75 -3.28 17.47
N CYS A 45 1.72 -4.11 17.53
CA CYS A 45 1.66 -5.44 16.93
C CYS A 45 2.34 -5.49 15.54
N THR A 46 3.11 -6.54 15.29
CA THR A 46 3.76 -6.78 14.00
C THR A 46 2.76 -7.38 13.01
N PRO A 47 2.90 -7.16 11.69
CA PRO A 47 2.00 -7.73 10.68
C PRO A 47 1.97 -9.27 10.64
N GLU A 48 2.90 -9.93 11.35
CA GLU A 48 3.04 -11.39 11.45
C GLU A 48 2.28 -11.99 12.65
N GLU A 49 1.86 -11.17 13.63
CA GLU A 49 0.94 -11.63 14.67
C GLU A 49 -0.46 -11.70 14.06
N GLU A 50 -1.04 -12.91 14.05
CA GLU A 50 -2.36 -13.20 13.46
C GLU A 50 -3.39 -12.13 13.83
N LEU A 51 -3.90 -11.42 12.81
CA LEU A 51 -4.95 -10.45 13.04
C LEU A 51 -6.19 -11.17 13.57
N PRO A 52 -6.89 -10.59 14.57
CA PRO A 52 -8.07 -11.19 15.18
C PRO A 52 -9.08 -11.53 14.09
N ASN A 53 -9.44 -12.81 13.98
CA ASN A 53 -10.30 -13.29 12.91
C ASN A 53 -11.77 -13.03 13.31
N PRO A 54 -12.55 -12.25 12.53
CA PRO A 54 -13.90 -11.87 12.93
C PRO A 54 -14.85 -13.05 13.14
N ASN A 55 -14.51 -14.21 12.57
CA ASN A 55 -15.32 -15.42 12.62
C ASN A 55 -14.99 -16.35 13.79
N GLU A 56 -14.05 -16.04 14.69
CA GLU A 56 -13.74 -16.89 15.85
C GLU A 56 -14.93 -17.14 16.78
N SER A 57 -16.00 -16.35 16.67
CA SER A 57 -17.25 -16.53 17.41
C SER A 57 -18.29 -17.43 16.71
N MET A 58 -18.01 -17.91 15.49
CA MET A 58 -18.88 -18.81 14.74
C MET A 58 -18.13 -20.10 14.45
N GLU A 59 -18.38 -21.14 15.25
CA GLU A 59 -17.91 -22.50 15.01
C GLU A 59 -18.42 -22.95 13.62
N THR A 60 -17.58 -22.83 12.60
CA THR A 60 -17.79 -23.49 11.31
C THR A 60 -16.45 -24.04 10.86
N ASP A 61 -16.13 -25.20 11.43
CA ASP A 61 -15.18 -26.17 10.88
C ASP A 61 -15.74 -26.66 9.53
N ASN A 62 -15.47 -25.91 8.46
CA ASN A 62 -15.20 -26.45 7.11
C ASN A 62 -15.12 -25.35 6.04
N ALA A 63 -14.07 -25.50 5.23
CA ALA A 63 -13.97 -25.15 3.82
C ALA A 63 -13.69 -23.67 3.45
N GLU A 64 -12.44 -23.49 2.97
CA GLU A 64 -11.95 -22.43 2.09
C GLU A 64 -11.83 -21.03 2.68
N GLU A 65 -10.57 -20.64 2.91
CA GLU A 65 -10.05 -19.27 3.12
C GLU A 65 -10.33 -18.31 1.94
N SER A 66 -11.40 -18.49 1.16
CA SER A 66 -11.48 -17.96 -0.20
C SER A 66 -11.96 -16.51 -0.33
N PHE A 67 -12.72 -15.97 0.63
CA PHE A 67 -13.12 -14.54 0.64
C PHE A 67 -13.96 -14.24 1.90
N ASN A 68 -13.57 -13.25 2.72
CA ASN A 68 -14.36 -12.80 3.87
C ASN A 68 -14.57 -11.28 3.84
N PRO A 69 -15.72 -10.79 3.34
CA PRO A 69 -16.04 -9.37 3.27
C PRO A 69 -15.96 -8.66 4.62
N LEU A 70 -16.43 -9.29 5.70
CA LEU A 70 -16.45 -8.69 7.04
C LEU A 70 -15.03 -8.52 7.60
N LYS A 71 -14.14 -9.46 7.31
CA LYS A 71 -12.72 -9.36 7.69
C LYS A 71 -12.03 -8.20 6.98
N ILE A 72 -12.24 -8.08 5.67
CA ILE A 72 -11.73 -6.95 4.87
C ILE A 72 -12.29 -5.64 5.42
N ASP A 73 -13.59 -5.59 5.66
CA ASP A 73 -14.30 -4.43 6.16
C ASP A 73 -13.73 -3.90 7.47
N VAL A 74 -13.72 -4.76 8.51
CA VAL A 74 -13.21 -4.41 9.84
C VAL A 74 -11.75 -3.96 9.76
N PHE A 75 -10.93 -4.67 8.98
CA PHE A 75 -9.51 -4.37 8.82
C PHE A 75 -9.28 -3.01 8.14
N VAL A 76 -9.84 -2.80 6.95
CA VAL A 76 -9.64 -1.59 6.14
C VAL A 76 -10.18 -0.36 6.88
N GLN A 77 -11.39 -0.44 7.42
CA GLN A 77 -12.02 0.64 8.17
C GLN A 77 -11.18 1.05 9.38
N THR A 78 -10.74 0.07 10.17
CA THR A 78 -10.03 0.32 11.42
C THR A 78 -8.61 0.84 11.17
N LEU A 79 -7.87 0.20 10.26
CA LEU A 79 -6.49 0.57 9.97
C LEU A 79 -6.40 2.00 9.39
N LEU A 80 -7.25 2.31 8.40
CA LEU A 80 -7.22 3.61 7.75
C LEU A 80 -7.78 4.71 8.66
N ASN A 81 -8.75 4.40 9.54
CA ASN A 81 -9.20 5.34 10.55
C ASN A 81 -8.08 5.69 11.55
N LEU A 82 -7.28 4.71 11.99
CA LEU A 82 -6.12 4.97 12.87
C LEU A 82 -5.01 5.77 12.16
N GLY A 83 -4.86 5.59 10.85
CA GLY A 83 -3.93 6.35 10.01
C GLY A 83 -4.42 7.75 9.60
N SER A 84 -5.65 8.13 9.93
CA SER A 84 -6.34 9.30 9.35
C SER A 84 -5.75 10.68 9.65
N LYS A 85 -4.77 10.79 10.56
CA LYS A 85 -4.21 12.07 11.02
C LYS A 85 -3.53 12.88 9.90
N SER A 86 -2.88 12.22 8.95
CA SER A 86 -2.31 12.87 7.76
C SER A 86 -2.03 11.83 6.67
N PHE A 87 -1.78 12.28 5.44
CA PHE A 87 -1.38 11.38 4.34
C PHE A 87 -0.20 10.48 4.72
N SER A 88 0.82 11.04 5.38
CA SER A 88 2.00 10.27 5.81
C SER A 88 1.63 9.14 6.79
N HIS A 89 0.70 9.36 7.72
CA HIS A 89 0.26 8.33 8.65
C HIS A 89 -0.52 7.23 7.93
N THR A 90 -1.44 7.62 7.03
CA THR A 90 -2.18 6.67 6.18
C THR A 90 -1.23 5.81 5.34
N PHE A 91 -0.23 6.43 4.69
CA PHE A 91 0.73 5.70 3.86
C PHE A 91 1.62 4.78 4.68
N ALA A 92 2.05 5.22 5.87
CA ALA A 92 2.82 4.38 6.78
C ALA A 92 2.00 3.17 7.24
N ALA A 93 0.70 3.36 7.54
CA ALA A 93 -0.20 2.28 7.90
C ALA A 93 -0.38 1.27 6.75
N ILE A 94 -0.67 1.74 5.54
CA ILE A 94 -0.82 0.86 4.36
C ILE A 94 0.48 0.10 4.08
N SER A 95 1.63 0.78 4.11
CA SER A 95 2.93 0.14 3.87
C SER A 95 3.31 -0.86 4.97
N LYS A 96 3.02 -0.55 6.25
CA LYS A 96 3.32 -1.45 7.37
C LYS A 96 2.51 -2.75 7.26
N PHE A 97 1.24 -2.68 6.87
CA PHE A 97 0.36 -3.84 6.78
C PHE A 97 0.13 -4.32 5.34
N HIS A 98 1.10 -4.07 4.45
CA HIS A 98 1.01 -4.43 3.03
C HIS A 98 0.78 -5.94 2.81
N THR A 99 1.49 -6.79 3.56
CA THR A 99 1.35 -8.25 3.47
C THR A 99 -0.07 -8.72 3.80
N VAL A 100 -0.66 -8.15 4.85
CA VAL A 100 -2.06 -8.40 5.23
C VAL A 100 -3.00 -7.93 4.12
N PHE A 101 -2.82 -6.72 3.61
CA PHE A 101 -3.64 -6.22 2.51
C PHE A 101 -3.61 -7.16 1.30
N ARG A 102 -2.43 -7.67 0.93
CA ARG A 102 -2.27 -8.62 -0.17
C ARG A 102 -2.92 -9.97 0.11
N ALA A 103 -2.87 -10.46 1.34
CA ALA A 103 -3.54 -11.68 1.74
C ALA A 103 -5.08 -11.52 1.74
N LEU A 104 -5.57 -10.34 2.11
CA LEU A 104 -7.01 -10.04 2.15
C LEU A 104 -7.61 -9.65 0.80
N ALA A 105 -6.78 -9.24 -0.17
CA ALA A 105 -7.19 -8.75 -1.49
C ALA A 105 -6.67 -9.67 -2.61
N ASP A 106 -6.81 -10.98 -2.39
CA ASP A 106 -6.29 -12.04 -3.26
C ASP A 106 -7.13 -12.25 -4.54
N THR A 107 -8.43 -12.00 -4.45
CA THR A 107 -9.41 -12.10 -5.54
C THR A 107 -9.89 -10.72 -6.03
N GLU A 108 -10.43 -10.65 -7.25
CA GLU A 108 -11.00 -9.40 -7.78
C GLU A 108 -12.15 -8.88 -6.89
N GLU A 109 -13.00 -9.79 -6.40
CA GLU A 109 -14.08 -9.48 -5.48
C GLU A 109 -13.57 -8.88 -4.16
N ALA A 110 -12.46 -9.41 -3.65
CA ALA A 110 -11.81 -8.89 -2.46
C ALA A 110 -11.19 -7.51 -2.67
N GLN A 111 -10.54 -7.28 -3.81
CA GLN A 111 -10.03 -5.95 -4.18
C GLN A 111 -11.17 -4.92 -4.30
N ILE A 112 -12.30 -5.29 -4.92
CA ILE A 112 -13.49 -4.42 -4.96
C ILE A 112 -14.01 -4.14 -3.55
N CYS A 113 -14.02 -5.15 -2.66
CA CYS A 113 -14.42 -4.98 -1.26
C CYS A 113 -13.51 -4.00 -0.51
N VAL A 114 -12.19 -4.04 -0.76
CA VAL A 114 -11.24 -3.05 -0.24
C VAL A 114 -11.59 -1.64 -0.75
N LEU A 115 -11.81 -1.47 -2.05
CA LEU A 115 -12.14 -0.18 -2.66
C LEU A 115 -13.43 0.42 -2.09
N HIS A 116 -14.47 -0.40 -1.92
CA HIS A 116 -15.73 0.00 -1.28
C HIS A 116 -15.47 0.48 0.16
N ASN A 117 -14.71 -0.26 0.96
CA ASN A 117 -14.42 0.15 2.34
C ASN A 117 -13.58 1.44 2.43
N VAL A 118 -12.65 1.65 1.50
CA VAL A 118 -11.92 2.93 1.38
C VAL A 118 -12.89 4.06 1.07
N PHE A 119 -13.80 3.86 0.12
CA PHE A 119 -14.80 4.85 -0.27
C PHE A 119 -15.75 5.20 0.86
N GLU A 120 -16.32 4.20 1.54
CA GLU A 120 -17.25 4.44 2.65
C GLU A 120 -16.60 5.29 3.74
N LEU A 121 -15.33 5.01 4.06
CA LEU A 121 -14.56 5.75 5.05
C LEU A 121 -14.22 7.17 4.58
N TRP A 122 -13.88 7.38 3.31
CA TRP A 122 -13.28 8.65 2.84
C TRP A 122 -14.11 9.41 1.80
N LYS A 123 -15.40 9.07 1.61
CA LYS A 123 -16.32 9.74 0.66
C LYS A 123 -16.42 11.27 0.79
N HIS A 124 -16.15 11.82 1.98
CA HIS A 124 -16.15 13.27 2.23
C HIS A 124 -14.79 13.93 2.01
N HIS A 125 -13.74 13.16 1.75
CA HIS A 125 -12.38 13.65 1.56
C HIS A 125 -11.81 13.15 0.21
N GLN A 126 -12.20 13.82 -0.87
CA GLN A 126 -11.85 13.44 -2.25
C GLN A 126 -10.34 13.35 -2.50
N GLN A 127 -9.54 14.30 -2.00
CA GLN A 127 -8.08 14.22 -2.14
C GLN A 127 -7.47 13.00 -1.44
N MET A 128 -7.99 12.62 -0.26
CA MET A 128 -7.55 11.42 0.45
C MET A 128 -7.89 10.16 -0.36
N MET A 129 -9.08 10.11 -0.97
CA MET A 129 -9.47 9.02 -1.88
C MET A 129 -8.44 8.86 -3.00
N VAL A 130 -8.12 9.93 -3.73
CA VAL A 130 -7.15 9.89 -4.85
C VAL A 130 -5.82 9.29 -4.41
N VAL A 131 -5.25 9.80 -3.30
CA VAL A 131 -3.91 9.38 -2.86
C VAL A 131 -3.89 7.99 -2.24
N ILE A 132 -4.98 7.53 -1.62
CA ILE A 132 -5.08 6.14 -1.14
C ILE A 132 -5.15 5.19 -2.33
N ILE A 133 -6.02 5.44 -3.31
CA ILE A 133 -6.13 4.54 -4.47
C ILE A 133 -4.82 4.47 -5.25
N ASP A 134 -4.14 5.60 -5.48
CA ASP A 134 -2.80 5.62 -6.08
C ASP A 134 -1.79 4.79 -5.27
N LYS A 135 -1.82 4.89 -3.94
CA LYS A 135 -0.95 4.09 -3.07
C LYS A 135 -1.26 2.59 -3.16
N LEU A 136 -2.54 2.21 -3.22
CA LEU A 136 -2.96 0.81 -3.36
C LEU A 136 -2.49 0.23 -4.71
N LEU A 137 -2.64 0.98 -5.82
CA LEU A 137 -2.13 0.60 -7.14
C LEU A 137 -0.60 0.45 -7.16
N LYS A 138 0.13 1.40 -6.55
CA LYS A 138 1.60 1.37 -6.49
C LYS A 138 2.15 0.18 -5.70
N LEU A 139 1.44 -0.22 -4.65
CA LEU A 139 1.78 -1.39 -3.84
C LEU A 139 1.20 -2.68 -4.43
N GLN A 140 0.56 -2.61 -5.60
CA GLN A 140 -0.16 -3.70 -6.22
C GLN A 140 -1.13 -4.35 -5.22
N ILE A 141 -1.80 -3.60 -4.33
CA ILE A 141 -2.85 -4.19 -3.48
C ILE A 141 -4.13 -4.39 -4.31
N VAL A 142 -4.36 -3.49 -5.26
CA VAL A 142 -5.45 -3.57 -6.24
C VAL A 142 -4.89 -3.43 -7.64
N ASP A 143 -5.54 -4.08 -8.60
CA ASP A 143 -5.16 -4.07 -10.01
C ASP A 143 -5.87 -2.94 -10.77
N CYS A 144 -5.26 -2.52 -11.89
CA CYS A 144 -5.80 -1.43 -12.70
C CYS A 144 -7.20 -1.75 -13.27
N SER A 145 -7.44 -3.00 -13.66
CA SER A 145 -8.73 -3.47 -14.14
C SER A 145 -9.82 -3.33 -13.08
N VAL A 146 -9.52 -3.73 -11.84
CA VAL A 146 -10.45 -3.68 -10.70
C VAL A 146 -10.82 -2.24 -10.35
N VAL A 147 -9.85 -1.33 -10.34
CA VAL A 147 -10.12 0.10 -10.11
C VAL A 147 -11.03 0.67 -11.21
N ALA A 148 -10.79 0.31 -12.47
CA ALA A 148 -11.67 0.72 -13.58
C ALA A 148 -13.10 0.17 -13.39
N THR A 149 -13.24 -1.13 -13.09
CA THR A 149 -14.53 -1.77 -12.81
C THR A 149 -15.27 -1.06 -11.66
N TRP A 150 -14.57 -0.72 -10.59
CA TRP A 150 -15.14 -0.02 -9.45
C TRP A 150 -15.63 1.40 -9.79
N ILE A 151 -14.86 2.18 -10.57
CA ILE A 151 -15.25 3.53 -11.02
C ILE A 151 -16.57 3.52 -11.81
N PHE A 152 -16.79 2.51 -12.64
CA PHE A 152 -18.02 2.36 -13.44
C PHE A 152 -19.14 1.59 -12.73
N SER A 153 -18.96 1.26 -11.45
CA SER A 153 -19.96 0.54 -10.68
C SER A 153 -21.20 1.39 -10.37
N LYS A 154 -22.31 0.72 -10.03
CA LYS A 154 -23.56 1.39 -9.63
C LYS A 154 -23.38 2.25 -8.39
N GLU A 155 -22.52 1.83 -7.46
CA GLU A 155 -22.23 2.56 -6.22
C GLU A 155 -21.64 3.95 -6.52
N MET A 156 -20.78 4.04 -7.53
CA MET A 156 -20.09 5.29 -7.89
C MET A 156 -20.92 6.22 -8.77
N THR A 157 -22.16 5.86 -9.12
CA THR A 157 -23.01 6.65 -10.03
C THR A 157 -23.28 8.07 -9.50
N SER A 158 -23.47 8.25 -8.20
CA SER A 158 -23.68 9.58 -7.60
C SER A 158 -22.41 10.45 -7.59
N GLU A 159 -21.25 9.81 -7.71
CA GLU A 159 -19.94 10.43 -7.65
C GLU A 159 -19.33 10.65 -9.03
N PHE A 160 -19.86 9.98 -10.06
CA PHE A 160 -19.30 9.85 -11.42
C PHE A 160 -18.93 11.19 -12.09
N THR A 161 -19.68 12.26 -11.82
CA THR A 161 -19.45 13.57 -12.42
C THR A 161 -18.41 14.42 -11.67
N LYS A 162 -17.87 13.93 -10.54
CA LYS A 162 -16.90 14.66 -9.74
C LYS A 162 -15.48 14.42 -10.27
N MET A 163 -14.68 15.49 -10.30
CA MET A 163 -13.34 15.47 -10.92
C MET A 163 -12.39 14.40 -10.36
N TYR A 164 -12.47 14.10 -9.06
CA TYR A 164 -11.53 13.17 -8.42
C TYR A 164 -11.58 11.74 -8.99
N LEU A 165 -12.74 11.27 -9.50
CA LEU A 165 -12.82 9.95 -10.12
C LEU A 165 -12.08 9.88 -11.46
N TRP A 166 -12.16 10.95 -12.24
CA TRP A 166 -11.42 11.06 -13.50
C TRP A 166 -9.92 11.18 -13.25
N GLU A 167 -9.52 11.84 -12.17
CA GLU A 167 -8.13 11.87 -11.72
C GLU A 167 -7.64 10.46 -11.36
N ILE A 168 -8.41 9.68 -10.57
CA ILE A 168 -8.09 8.28 -10.25
C ILE A 168 -7.98 7.44 -11.53
N LEU A 169 -8.92 7.60 -12.48
CA LEU A 169 -8.89 6.88 -13.75
C LEU A 169 -7.62 7.21 -14.55
N HIS A 170 -7.25 8.48 -14.66
CA HIS A 170 -6.02 8.90 -15.35
C HIS A 170 -4.76 8.38 -14.67
N LEU A 171 -4.71 8.37 -13.34
CA LEU A 171 -3.61 7.77 -12.57
C LEU A 171 -3.51 6.27 -12.86
N THR A 172 -4.65 5.59 -12.94
CA THR A 172 -4.74 4.15 -13.24
C THR A 172 -4.23 3.84 -14.65
N ILE A 173 -4.70 4.59 -15.66
CA ILE A 173 -4.25 4.44 -17.05
C ILE A 173 -2.74 4.72 -17.18
N LYS A 174 -2.26 5.79 -16.53
CA LYS A 174 -0.82 6.12 -16.54
C LYS A 174 0.02 5.01 -15.92
N LYS A 175 -0.46 4.39 -14.83
CA LYS A 175 0.22 3.27 -14.20
C LYS A 175 0.25 2.06 -15.13
N MET A 176 -0.85 1.75 -15.82
CA MET A 176 -0.92 0.66 -16.79
C MET A 176 0.10 0.84 -17.92
N ASN A 177 0.12 2.01 -18.56
CA ASN A 177 1.05 2.29 -19.67
C ASN A 177 2.52 2.16 -19.26
N ASN A 178 2.86 2.59 -18.04
CA ASN A 178 4.23 2.48 -17.53
C ASN A 178 4.64 1.03 -17.24
N ILE A 179 3.70 0.12 -16.96
CA ILE A 179 4.00 -1.31 -16.77
C ILE A 179 4.40 -1.92 -18.12
N ASP A 180 3.67 -1.59 -19.19
CA ASP A 180 3.99 -2.07 -20.54
C ASP A 180 5.40 -1.61 -20.97
N ASP A 181 5.78 -0.37 -20.66
CA ASP A 181 7.13 0.15 -20.92
C ASP A 181 8.22 -0.61 -20.12
N GLU A 182 7.98 -0.94 -18.84
CA GLU A 182 8.93 -1.69 -18.00
C GLU A 182 9.09 -3.15 -18.46
N ASP A 183 7.99 -3.78 -18.92
CA ASP A 183 7.98 -5.14 -19.46
C ASP A 183 8.65 -5.21 -20.84
N GLU A 184 8.47 -4.20 -21.71
CA GLU A 184 9.19 -4.10 -22.97
C GLU A 184 10.71 -3.90 -22.77
N GLN A 185 11.10 -3.03 -21.83
CA GLN A 185 12.52 -2.79 -21.54
C GLN A 185 13.22 -4.02 -20.96
N SER A 186 12.53 -4.78 -20.11
CA SER A 186 13.07 -6.01 -19.49
C SER A 186 13.15 -7.17 -20.47
N ASN A 187 12.24 -7.26 -21.46
CA ASN A 187 12.36 -8.22 -22.57
C ASN A 187 13.48 -7.86 -23.56
N LYS A 188 13.68 -6.57 -23.86
CA LYS A 188 14.79 -6.11 -24.73
C LYS A 188 16.15 -6.44 -24.12
N ASN A 189 16.32 -6.18 -22.81
CA ASN A 189 17.55 -6.49 -22.08
C ASN A 189 17.88 -7.99 -21.99
N LYS A 190 16.87 -8.88 -22.08
CA LYS A 190 17.11 -10.33 -22.14
C LYS A 190 17.60 -10.80 -23.51
N ASN A 191 17.09 -10.21 -24.59
CA ASN A 191 17.50 -10.58 -25.95
C ASN A 191 18.92 -10.10 -26.29
N ASP A 192 19.35 -8.94 -25.78
CA ASP A 192 20.71 -8.43 -26.00
C ASP A 192 21.81 -9.24 -25.27
N ASN A 193 21.44 -10.11 -24.33
CA ASN A 193 22.39 -10.92 -23.53
C ASN A 193 22.61 -12.35 -24.06
N VAL A 194 21.92 -12.76 -25.13
CA VAL A 194 21.99 -14.13 -25.69
C VAL A 194 23.07 -14.27 -26.78
N ASP A 195 23.56 -13.16 -27.37
CA ASP A 195 24.50 -13.17 -28.51
C ASP A 195 25.99 -12.99 -28.12
N LYS A 196 26.42 -13.45 -26.94
CA LYS A 196 27.86 -13.49 -26.60
C LYS A 196 28.40 -14.92 -26.70
N PRO A 197 29.20 -15.26 -27.74
CA PRO A 197 29.81 -16.59 -27.84
C PRO A 197 30.87 -16.76 -26.74
N THR A 198 30.69 -17.78 -25.91
CA THR A 198 31.72 -18.24 -24.97
C THR A 198 32.74 -19.07 -25.75
N GLU A 199 33.93 -18.53 -26.03
CA GLU A 199 35.07 -19.33 -26.49
C GLU A 199 35.65 -20.12 -25.31
N GLU A 200 35.58 -21.45 -25.40
CA GLU A 200 36.31 -22.39 -24.55
C GLU A 200 37.70 -22.70 -25.15
N GLY A 201 38.76 -22.67 -24.33
CA GLY A 201 40.10 -23.15 -24.66
C GLY A 201 41.02 -23.27 -23.41
N PRO A 202 42.01 -24.18 -23.38
CA PRO A 202 42.12 -25.16 -22.29
C PRO A 202 43.23 -24.97 -21.23
N LYS A 203 43.07 -25.70 -20.13
CA LYS A 203 43.90 -25.79 -18.90
C LYS A 203 45.33 -26.29 -19.15
N GLN A 204 46.31 -25.75 -18.42
CA GLN A 204 47.55 -26.46 -18.06
C GLN A 204 48.02 -26.12 -16.63
N ALA A 205 48.56 -27.13 -15.96
CA ALA A 205 48.87 -27.20 -14.53
C ALA A 205 50.38 -27.20 -14.28
N SER A 206 50.85 -26.63 -13.16
CA SER A 206 52.09 -27.06 -12.49
C SER A 206 52.27 -26.49 -11.06
N SER A 207 52.28 -27.41 -10.08
CA SER A 207 53.17 -27.57 -8.91
C SER A 207 53.66 -26.39 -8.02
N LYS A 208 53.34 -26.53 -6.72
CA LYS A 208 53.90 -26.02 -5.42
C LYS A 208 55.42 -26.36 -5.19
N PRO A 209 56.11 -26.05 -4.03
CA PRO A 209 55.93 -25.13 -2.86
C PRO A 209 57.31 -24.50 -2.36
N PRO A 210 57.66 -24.32 -1.05
CA PRO A 210 57.21 -23.43 0.07
C PRO A 210 58.35 -22.60 0.77
N ASN A 211 58.00 -21.63 1.65
CA ASN A 211 58.77 -21.22 2.88
C ASN A 211 57.94 -20.13 3.64
N ILE A 212 57.45 -20.29 4.89
CA ILE A 212 58.01 -20.37 6.26
C ILE A 212 58.45 -19.01 6.89
N LEU A 213 57.74 -18.63 7.98
CA LEU A 213 58.01 -17.67 9.10
C LEU A 213 58.19 -16.17 8.74
N SER A 214 57.79 -15.15 9.51
CA SER A 214 57.48 -15.01 10.95
C SER A 214 56.77 -13.66 11.24
N GLU A 215 55.94 -13.64 12.28
CA GLU A 215 55.70 -12.60 13.31
C GLU A 215 55.50 -11.10 13.00
N ALA A 216 54.41 -10.59 13.59
CA ALA A 216 54.17 -9.29 14.26
C ALA A 216 54.42 -7.96 13.49
N ASN A 217 53.39 -7.10 13.39
CA ASN A 217 53.21 -5.95 14.31
C ASN A 217 51.90 -5.18 14.06
N ASP A 218 51.49 -4.48 15.11
CA ASP A 218 50.40 -3.54 15.31
C ASP A 218 50.55 -2.21 14.51
N GLY A 219 49.44 -1.49 14.31
CA GLY A 219 49.46 -0.03 14.15
C GLY A 219 49.05 0.60 12.82
N THR A 220 47.77 1.02 12.75
CA THR A 220 47.23 2.30 12.23
C THR A 220 47.38 2.75 10.75
N ASN A 221 46.19 3.02 10.19
CA ASN A 221 45.74 4.25 9.49
C ASN A 221 45.50 4.27 7.96
N ASN A 222 44.34 4.90 7.65
CA ASN A 222 43.87 5.56 6.42
C ASN A 222 43.43 4.61 5.28
N ASP A 223 42.42 4.89 4.45
CA ASP A 223 41.30 5.83 4.32
C ASP A 223 40.58 5.37 3.02
N GLU A 224 39.34 5.83 2.78
CA GLU A 224 38.56 5.69 1.52
C GLU A 224 38.02 4.26 1.24
N ASP A 225 36.75 3.97 1.01
CA ASP A 225 35.71 4.66 0.24
C ASP A 225 34.34 4.11 0.65
N THR A 226 33.39 4.95 1.08
CA THR A 226 31.96 4.63 0.96
C THR A 226 31.16 5.93 0.85
N LYS A 227 31.02 6.43 -0.37
CA LYS A 227 30.04 7.46 -0.70
C LYS A 227 28.77 6.80 -1.24
N ASP A 228 27.67 7.27 -0.67
CA ASP A 228 26.43 7.58 -1.37
C ASP A 228 25.39 6.45 -1.57
N LYS A 229 24.50 6.29 -0.60
CA LYS A 229 23.06 6.02 -0.83
C LYS A 229 22.23 6.57 0.33
N SER A 230 21.97 7.88 0.34
CA SER A 230 20.84 8.42 1.11
C SER A 230 20.38 9.78 0.60
N LYS A 231 19.75 9.80 -0.58
CA LYS A 231 18.95 10.93 -1.06
C LYS A 231 17.84 10.42 -1.98
N CYS A 232 16.69 10.08 -1.42
CA CYS A 232 15.45 9.91 -2.17
C CYS A 232 14.21 10.11 -1.28
N TYR A 233 14.17 11.16 -0.43
CA TYR A 233 12.93 11.55 0.26
C TYR A 233 12.92 13.04 0.63
N GLU A 234 13.01 13.96 -0.34
CA GLU A 234 12.56 15.34 -0.12
C GLU A 234 12.08 15.97 -1.43
N LEU A 235 10.79 15.81 -1.75
CA LEU A 235 10.07 16.69 -2.67
C LEU A 235 8.61 16.78 -2.24
N PHE A 236 8.31 17.59 -1.21
CA PHE A 236 7.04 18.33 -1.10
C PHE A 236 7.28 19.57 -0.22
N PRO A 237 7.03 20.80 -0.70
CA PRO A 237 7.24 22.01 0.09
C PRO A 237 6.23 22.11 1.24
N ARG A 238 6.74 22.41 2.45
CA ARG A 238 5.94 22.86 3.60
C ARG A 238 5.40 24.26 3.30
N GLU A 239 4.09 24.43 3.26
CA GLU A 239 3.49 25.76 3.37
C GLU A 239 3.65 26.27 4.80
N THR A 240 4.27 27.45 4.91
CA THR A 240 4.41 28.22 6.13
C THR A 240 3.14 29.03 6.38
N THR A 241 2.41 28.72 7.45
CA THR A 241 1.42 29.63 8.03
C THR A 241 2.15 30.74 8.78
N GLY A 242 2.10 31.96 8.26
CA GLY A 242 2.50 33.17 8.99
C GLY A 242 1.41 33.60 9.97
N SER A 243 1.82 33.92 11.19
CA SER A 243 1.06 34.70 12.17
C SER A 243 1.14 36.20 11.87
#